data_AF-A0A0F3P8G4-F1
#
_entry.id   AF-A0A0F3P8G4-F1
#
_cell.length_a   1.000
_cell.length_b   1.000
_cell.length_c   1.000
_cell.angle_alpha   90.00
_cell.angle_beta   90.00
_cell.angle_gamma   90.00
#
_symmetry.space_group_name_H-M   'P 1'
#
loop_
_entity.id
_entity.type
_entity.pdbx_description
1 polymer ?
#
loop_
_entity_poly.entity_id
_entity_poly.type
_entity_poly.pdbx_seq_one_letter_code
_entity_poly.pdbx_strand_id
1 'polypeptide(L)'
;MNFLKTARSEYYAINSANDDVDNNITNQTMIKQNPFDLYITNNNKLENHSWSMKLFLSKILQKNQRSNYSNKDFDGFISKLDLDNLEKLLQPARIIEAASITSMICYSNRTINLDVLADTLTVLTSNIEILKYLYTLDIPFSAISGKLGHIEFSAKDCLEKLFKILEIKRESQKNVKDFVSYFKTLEQKF
;
A
#
# COMPACT_ATOMS: atom_id res chain seq x y z
N MET A 1 -21.53 -7.15 41.18
CA MET A 1 -20.69 -6.42 42.15
C MET A 1 -19.91 -7.45 42.95
N ASN A 2 -18.61 -7.21 43.17
CA ASN A 2 -17.56 -8.06 43.79
C ASN A 2 -16.94 -9.13 42.87
N PHE A 3 -15.83 -8.88 42.18
CA PHE A 3 -14.42 -8.61 42.59
C PHE A 3 -13.68 -9.83 43.18
N LEU A 4 -12.85 -10.44 42.32
CA LEU A 4 -11.42 -10.76 42.46
C LEU A 4 -10.88 -11.58 43.66
N LYS A 5 -9.96 -12.49 43.27
CA LYS A 5 -8.92 -13.22 44.03
C LYS A 5 -9.41 -14.50 44.70
N THR A 6 -8.84 -15.66 44.38
CA THR A 6 -7.50 -16.00 44.89
C THR A 6 -6.81 -17.02 43.98
N ALA A 7 -5.60 -16.69 43.55
CA ALA A 7 -4.63 -17.66 43.07
C ALA A 7 -4.12 -18.47 44.26
N ARG A 8 -4.15 -19.80 44.19
CA ARG A 8 -3.36 -20.66 45.06
C ARG A 8 -2.68 -21.73 44.20
N SER A 9 -1.36 -21.65 44.21
CA SER A 9 -0.40 -22.59 43.66
C SER A 9 -0.56 -23.94 44.36
N GLU A 10 -0.77 -25.01 43.60
CA GLU A 10 -0.40 -26.36 44.01
C GLU A 10 0.64 -26.89 43.03
N TYR A 11 1.88 -26.73 43.49
CA TYR A 11 3.08 -27.36 42.99
C TYR A 11 3.08 -28.82 43.48
N TYR A 12 3.56 -29.73 42.63
CA TYR A 12 3.80 -31.17 42.83
C TYR A 12 2.65 -32.15 42.63
N ALA A 13 2.58 -32.68 41.40
CA ALA A 13 2.49 -34.12 41.18
C ALA A 13 3.46 -34.51 40.06
N ILE A 14 4.70 -34.83 40.44
CA ILE A 14 5.66 -35.53 39.59
C ILE A 14 5.32 -37.02 39.76
N ASN A 15 4.97 -37.70 38.67
CA ASN A 15 5.46 -39.04 38.30
C ASN A 15 4.69 -39.62 37.10
N SER A 16 5.37 -39.74 35.97
CA SER A 16 5.37 -40.90 35.06
C SER A 16 6.26 -40.53 33.87
N ALA A 17 7.56 -40.83 33.93
CA ALA A 17 8.15 -42.04 33.35
C ALA A 17 8.00 -42.12 31.81
N ASN A 18 9.07 -41.60 31.18
CA ASN A 18 9.71 -41.97 29.92
C ASN A 18 8.97 -41.95 28.58
N ASP A 19 9.65 -41.25 27.67
CA ASP A 19 9.76 -41.48 26.23
C ASP A 19 8.54 -41.17 25.36
N ASP A 20 8.32 -39.87 25.14
CA ASP A 20 8.34 -39.36 23.77
C ASP A 20 8.65 -37.86 23.81
N VAL A 21 9.85 -37.48 23.33
CA VAL A 21 10.17 -36.10 23.00
C VAL A 21 9.35 -35.77 21.76
N ASP A 22 8.10 -35.39 22.00
CA ASP A 22 7.24 -34.90 20.94
C ASP A 22 7.77 -33.53 20.53
N ASN A 23 8.56 -33.56 19.45
CA ASN A 23 9.30 -32.48 18.81
C ASN A 23 8.37 -31.43 18.18
N ASN A 24 7.31 -31.03 18.88
CA ASN A 24 6.26 -30.16 18.36
C ASN A 24 6.52 -28.67 18.67
N ILE A 25 7.78 -28.28 18.86
CA ILE A 25 8.20 -26.86 18.94
C ILE A 25 8.38 -26.25 17.54
N THR A 26 8.32 -27.04 16.46
CA THR A 26 8.58 -26.56 15.10
C THR A 26 7.34 -26.52 14.22
N ASN A 27 6.18 -26.19 14.78
CA ASN A 27 5.03 -25.70 14.02
C ASN A 27 4.68 -24.27 14.45
N GLN A 28 5.70 -23.44 14.66
CA GLN A 28 5.50 -22.01 14.42
C GLN A 28 5.10 -21.88 12.96
N THR A 29 3.85 -21.49 12.73
CA THR A 29 3.41 -20.96 11.44
C THR A 29 4.51 -20.02 10.97
N MET A 30 5.31 -20.43 9.97
CA MET A 30 6.25 -19.51 9.35
C MET A 30 5.37 -18.44 8.71
N ILE A 31 5.14 -17.35 9.45
CA ILE A 31 4.57 -16.14 8.92
C ILE A 31 5.59 -15.74 7.85
N LYS A 32 5.26 -15.99 6.58
CA LYS A 32 6.11 -15.65 5.45
C LYS A 32 6.40 -14.16 5.57
N GLN A 33 7.60 -13.84 6.06
CA GLN A 33 8.00 -12.47 6.32
C GLN A 33 7.97 -11.72 4.99
N ASN A 34 7.38 -10.53 4.99
CA ASN A 34 7.33 -9.71 3.78
C ASN A 34 8.78 -9.42 3.34
N PRO A 35 9.18 -9.81 2.11
CA PRO A 35 10.56 -9.60 1.66
C PRO A 35 10.97 -8.13 1.69
N PHE A 36 10.02 -7.21 1.52
CA PHE A 36 10.29 -5.78 1.62
C PHE A 36 10.53 -5.30 3.06
N ASP A 37 9.86 -5.89 4.06
CA ASP A 37 10.13 -5.56 5.47
C ASP A 37 11.53 -6.02 5.89
N LEU A 38 11.96 -7.18 5.40
CA LEU A 38 13.32 -7.68 5.60
C LEU A 38 14.34 -6.76 4.89
N TYR A 39 14.03 -6.30 3.67
CA TYR A 39 14.85 -5.33 2.95
C TYR A 39 15.01 -4.02 3.74
N ILE A 40 13.92 -3.43 4.25
CA ILE A 40 13.96 -2.21 5.05
C ILE A 40 14.81 -2.40 6.33
N THR A 41 14.67 -3.54 7.00
CA THR A 41 15.39 -3.81 8.25
C THR A 41 16.90 -3.89 8.03
N ASN A 42 17.32 -4.44 6.89
CA ASN A 42 18.73 -4.71 6.58
C ASN A 42 19.41 -3.61 5.75
N ASN A 43 18.67 -2.58 5.30
CA ASN A 43 19.20 -1.53 4.41
C ASN A 43 18.77 -0.13 4.89
N ASN A 44 19.68 0.83 4.84
CA ASN A 44 19.44 2.19 5.31
C ASN A 44 18.82 3.15 4.27
N LYS A 45 18.48 2.67 3.06
CA LYS A 45 17.98 3.55 1.97
C LYS A 45 16.69 4.29 2.30
N LEU A 46 15.88 3.77 3.21
CA LEU A 46 14.66 4.43 3.67
C LEU A 46 14.78 4.95 5.11
N GLU A 47 15.98 4.95 5.72
CA GLU A 47 16.19 5.28 7.13
C GLU A 47 15.55 6.63 7.51
N ASN A 48 15.79 7.66 6.69
CA ASN A 48 15.31 9.03 6.90
C ASN A 48 13.85 9.28 6.51
N HIS A 49 13.13 8.26 6.01
CA HIS A 49 11.73 8.39 5.58
C HIS A 49 10.76 7.89 6.64
N SER A 50 9.52 8.37 6.59
CA SER A 50 8.54 8.12 7.64
C SER A 50 8.15 6.63 7.73
N TRP A 51 7.68 6.25 8.91
CA TRP A 51 7.06 4.93 9.10
C TRP A 51 5.82 4.74 8.21
N SER A 52 5.07 5.82 7.94
CA SER A 52 3.90 5.78 7.06
C SER A 52 4.27 5.39 5.63
N MET A 53 5.38 5.92 5.09
CA MET A 53 5.86 5.56 3.75
C MET A 53 6.34 4.10 3.70
N LYS A 54 7.15 3.68 4.67
CA LYS A 54 7.64 2.30 4.78
C LYS A 54 6.47 1.31 4.83
N LEU A 55 5.47 1.60 5.68
CA LEU A 55 4.27 0.78 5.82
C LEU A 55 3.40 0.78 4.57
N PHE A 56 3.30 1.91 3.86
CA PHE A 56 2.56 2.00 2.59
C PHE A 56 3.16 1.08 1.53
N LEU A 57 4.47 1.17 1.28
CA LEU A 57 5.18 0.33 0.32
C LEU A 57 5.15 -1.15 0.73
N SER A 58 5.36 -1.43 2.02
CA SER A 58 5.25 -2.78 2.60
C SER A 58 3.88 -3.40 2.31
N LYS A 59 2.78 -2.69 2.57
CA LYS A 59 1.42 -3.19 2.31
C LYS A 59 1.14 -3.49 0.84
N ILE A 60 1.72 -2.71 -0.08
CA ILE A 60 1.61 -2.99 -1.51
C ILE A 60 2.32 -4.30 -1.83
N LEU A 61 3.59 -4.42 -1.42
CA LEU A 61 4.46 -5.55 -1.76
C LEU A 61 4.14 -6.83 -0.98
N GLN A 62 3.44 -6.74 0.16
CA GLN A 62 2.96 -7.88 0.95
C GLN A 62 2.03 -8.78 0.13
N LYS A 63 1.24 -8.20 -0.78
CA LYS A 63 0.33 -8.98 -1.62
C LYS A 63 1.05 -9.84 -2.65
N ASN A 64 2.34 -9.65 -2.86
CA ASN A 64 3.09 -10.47 -3.79
C ASN A 64 3.39 -11.85 -3.20
N GLN A 65 2.55 -12.83 -3.56
CA GLN A 65 2.68 -14.19 -3.04
C GLN A 65 3.74 -15.02 -3.78
N ARG A 66 4.13 -14.63 -5.01
CA ARG A 66 4.88 -15.49 -5.94
C ARG A 66 6.22 -14.93 -6.43
N SER A 67 6.48 -13.62 -6.36
CA SER A 67 7.78 -13.07 -6.75
C SER A 67 8.79 -13.14 -5.62
N ASN A 68 9.99 -13.60 -5.95
CA ASN A 68 11.16 -13.49 -5.10
C ASN A 68 11.94 -12.27 -5.57
N TYR A 69 11.69 -11.11 -4.94
CA TYR A 69 12.50 -9.92 -5.18
C TYR A 69 13.83 -10.03 -4.45
N SER A 70 14.92 -9.72 -5.15
CA SER A 70 16.22 -9.53 -4.55
C SER A 70 16.37 -8.12 -3.98
N ASN A 71 17.38 -7.90 -3.12
CA ASN A 71 17.73 -6.55 -2.67
C ASN A 71 18.07 -5.63 -3.86
N LYS A 72 18.66 -6.16 -4.94
CA LYS A 72 18.97 -5.40 -6.15
C LYS A 72 17.69 -4.92 -6.87
N ASP A 73 16.65 -5.75 -6.88
CA ASP A 73 15.36 -5.36 -7.46
C ASP A 73 14.71 -4.23 -6.66
N PHE A 74 14.74 -4.34 -5.33
CA PHE A 74 14.26 -3.26 -4.45
C PHE A 74 15.12 -2.00 -4.56
N ASP A 75 16.43 -2.13 -4.68
CA ASP A 75 17.32 -0.99 -4.90
C ASP A 75 16.98 -0.27 -6.20
N GLY A 76 16.76 -1.02 -7.28
CA GLY A 76 16.30 -0.49 -8.56
C GLY A 76 14.95 0.21 -8.44
N PHE A 77 13.99 -0.43 -7.78
CA PHE A 77 12.67 0.14 -7.52
C PHE A 77 12.73 1.45 -6.73
N ILE A 78 13.38 1.46 -5.57
CA ILE A 78 13.49 2.64 -4.70
C ILE A 78 14.21 3.79 -5.42
N SER A 79 15.23 3.50 -6.22
CA SER A 79 15.97 4.54 -6.96
C SER A 79 15.14 5.30 -7.99
N LYS A 80 13.98 4.76 -8.40
CA LYS A 80 13.06 5.40 -9.34
C LYS A 80 12.02 6.30 -8.66
N LEU A 81 11.87 6.21 -7.34
CA LEU A 81 10.81 6.91 -6.63
C LEU A 81 11.24 8.31 -6.20
N ASP A 82 10.34 9.27 -6.39
CA ASP A 82 10.39 10.55 -5.71
C ASP A 82 9.79 10.38 -4.30
N LEU A 83 10.65 10.01 -3.35
CA LEU A 83 10.24 9.68 -1.98
C LEU A 83 9.67 10.90 -1.25
N ASP A 84 10.21 12.09 -1.46
CA ASP A 84 9.73 13.32 -0.82
C ASP A 84 8.29 13.66 -1.24
N ASN A 85 8.00 13.56 -2.54
CA ASN A 85 6.65 13.77 -3.04
C ASN A 85 5.72 12.61 -2.69
N LEU A 86 6.23 11.38 -2.60
CA LEU A 86 5.45 10.26 -2.07
C LEU A 86 5.03 10.52 -0.61
N GLU A 87 5.92 11.05 0.23
CA GLU A 87 5.60 11.41 1.62
C GLU A 87 4.45 12.42 1.68
N LYS A 88 4.44 13.43 0.79
CA LYS A 88 3.36 14.44 0.71
C LYS A 88 1.99 13.85 0.34
N LEU A 89 1.95 12.68 -0.30
CA LEU A 89 0.71 11.96 -0.60
C LEU A 89 0.24 11.07 0.56
N LEU A 90 1.11 10.82 1.54
CA LEU A 90 0.85 9.95 2.68
C LEU A 90 0.67 10.72 3.99
N GLN A 91 1.22 11.95 4.08
CA GLN A 91 1.19 12.80 5.26
C GLN A 91 1.03 14.29 4.90
N PRO A 92 0.33 15.09 5.73
CA PRO A 92 -0.44 14.67 6.91
C PRO A 92 -1.76 13.98 6.56
N ALA A 93 -2.30 14.22 5.36
CA ALA A 93 -3.47 13.53 4.86
C ALA A 93 -3.04 12.32 4.02
N ARG A 94 -3.68 11.17 4.26
CA ARG A 94 -3.44 9.96 3.46
C ARG A 94 -4.27 10.01 2.19
N ILE A 95 -3.73 10.66 1.16
CA ILE A 95 -4.42 10.91 -0.12
C ILE A 95 -4.50 9.64 -0.96
N ILE A 96 -3.46 8.80 -0.91
CA ILE A 96 -3.42 7.50 -1.61
C ILE A 96 -3.32 6.33 -0.64
N GLU A 97 -3.86 5.18 -1.06
CA GLU A 97 -3.90 3.97 -0.26
C GLU A 97 -3.28 2.77 -0.97
N ALA A 98 -2.55 1.94 -0.21
CA ALA A 98 -1.95 0.72 -0.74
C ALA A 98 -2.98 -0.20 -1.40
N ALA A 99 -4.18 -0.32 -0.83
CA ALA A 99 -5.25 -1.15 -1.39
C ALA A 99 -5.64 -0.69 -2.79
N SER A 100 -5.86 0.62 -2.99
CA SER A 100 -6.13 1.26 -4.28
C SER A 100 -5.03 1.04 -5.31
N ILE A 101 -3.76 1.16 -4.91
CA ILE A 101 -2.66 0.87 -5.83
C ILE A 101 -2.67 -0.61 -6.23
N THR A 102 -2.77 -1.50 -5.25
CA THR A 102 -2.80 -2.94 -5.52
C THR A 102 -3.99 -3.36 -6.38
N SER A 103 -5.18 -2.76 -6.23
CA SER A 103 -6.33 -3.12 -7.06
C SER A 103 -6.14 -2.75 -8.53
N MET A 104 -5.39 -1.69 -8.83
CA MET A 104 -5.12 -1.29 -10.22
C MET A 104 -4.05 -2.17 -10.87
N ILE A 105 -2.95 -2.45 -10.15
CA ILE A 105 -1.73 -3.00 -10.77
C ILE A 105 -1.47 -4.49 -10.47
N CYS A 106 -2.18 -5.09 -9.52
CA CYS A 106 -1.94 -6.46 -9.12
C CYS A 106 -2.46 -7.43 -10.20
N TYR A 107 -1.54 -8.25 -10.70
CA TYR A 107 -1.82 -9.22 -11.75
C TYR A 107 -2.74 -10.34 -11.26
N SER A 108 -3.41 -11.02 -12.18
CA SER A 108 -4.28 -12.18 -11.89
C SER A 108 -3.65 -13.27 -10.99
N ASN A 109 -2.32 -13.40 -10.99
CA ASN A 109 -1.56 -14.34 -10.17
C ASN A 109 -1.05 -13.74 -8.84
N ARG A 110 -1.56 -12.58 -8.43
CA ARG A 110 -1.15 -11.81 -7.25
C ARG A 110 0.33 -11.40 -7.27
N THR A 111 0.85 -11.08 -8.45
CA THR A 111 2.20 -10.53 -8.64
C THR A 111 2.12 -9.03 -8.89
N ILE A 112 3.10 -8.30 -8.36
CA ILE A 112 3.31 -6.89 -8.67
C ILE A 112 4.58 -6.77 -9.51
N ASN A 113 4.50 -6.07 -10.63
CA ASN A 113 5.71 -5.70 -11.36
C ASN A 113 6.26 -4.40 -10.73
N LEU A 114 7.52 -4.42 -10.29
CA LEU A 114 8.14 -3.27 -9.62
C LEU A 114 8.29 -2.06 -10.54
N ASP A 115 8.50 -2.26 -11.85
CA ASP A 115 8.57 -1.18 -12.81
C ASP A 115 7.19 -0.54 -13.02
N VAL A 116 6.13 -1.35 -13.12
CA VAL A 116 4.75 -0.83 -13.21
C VAL A 116 4.37 -0.09 -11.93
N LEU A 117 4.74 -0.60 -10.77
CA LEU A 117 4.52 0.08 -9.49
C LEU A 117 5.27 1.42 -9.45
N ALA A 118 6.55 1.44 -9.84
CA ALA A 118 7.36 2.67 -9.86
C ALA A 118 6.76 3.71 -10.81
N ASP A 119 6.42 3.32 -12.04
CA ASP A 119 5.81 4.21 -13.02
C ASP A 119 4.46 4.75 -12.54
N THR A 120 3.63 3.89 -11.92
CA THR A 120 2.35 4.30 -11.32
C THR A 120 2.55 5.32 -10.21
N LEU A 121 3.49 5.08 -9.29
CA LEU A 121 3.80 6.00 -8.19
C LEU A 121 4.36 7.32 -8.72
N THR A 122 5.23 7.29 -9.74
CA THR A 122 5.77 8.49 -10.39
C THR A 122 4.67 9.39 -10.97
N VAL A 123 3.66 8.79 -11.62
CA VAL A 123 2.51 9.57 -12.12
C VAL A 123 1.75 10.21 -10.97
N LEU A 124 1.53 9.49 -9.87
CA LEU A 124 0.84 10.04 -8.70
C LEU A 124 1.63 11.17 -8.04
N THR A 125 2.93 10.99 -7.81
CA THR A 125 3.80 12.01 -7.20
C THR A 125 3.97 13.24 -8.08
N SER A 126 3.90 13.10 -9.41
CA SER A 126 3.92 14.22 -10.34
C SER A 126 2.58 14.99 -10.41
N ASN A 127 1.49 14.43 -9.86
CA ASN A 127 0.13 14.98 -9.90
C ASN A 127 -0.42 15.26 -8.49
N ILE A 128 0.45 15.63 -7.54
CA ILE A 128 0.06 15.91 -6.14
C ILE A 128 -1.04 16.97 -6.03
N GLU A 129 -0.95 18.05 -6.79
CA GLU A 129 -1.85 19.20 -6.61
C GLU A 129 -3.30 18.85 -6.99
N ILE A 130 -3.50 18.12 -8.09
CA ILE A 130 -4.84 17.66 -8.46
C ILE A 130 -5.35 16.59 -7.48
N LEU A 131 -4.48 15.70 -6.98
CA LEU A 131 -4.84 14.70 -5.98
C LEU A 131 -5.26 15.33 -4.65
N LYS A 132 -4.52 16.35 -4.18
CA LYS A 132 -4.90 17.16 -3.02
C LYS A 132 -6.22 17.88 -3.26
N TYR A 133 -6.39 18.48 -4.43
CA TYR A 133 -7.63 19.16 -4.78
C TYR A 133 -8.84 18.22 -4.69
N LEU A 134 -8.76 17.04 -5.30
CA LEU A 134 -9.80 16.00 -5.18
C LEU A 134 -10.09 15.64 -3.73
N TYR A 135 -9.04 15.44 -2.93
CA TYR A 135 -9.19 15.15 -1.51
C TYR A 135 -9.91 16.28 -0.75
N THR A 136 -9.62 17.56 -1.04
CA THR A 136 -10.36 18.69 -0.43
C THR A 136 -11.83 18.77 -0.83
N LEU A 137 -12.23 18.06 -1.90
CA LEU A 137 -13.60 17.96 -2.37
C LEU A 137 -14.32 16.71 -1.87
N ASP A 138 -13.75 16.01 -0.88
CA ASP A 138 -14.22 14.71 -0.40
C ASP A 138 -14.32 13.64 -1.51
N ILE A 139 -13.48 13.74 -2.54
CA ILE A 139 -13.34 12.73 -3.60
C ILE A 139 -12.10 11.89 -3.29
N PRO A 140 -12.25 10.71 -2.67
CA PRO A 140 -11.11 9.88 -2.32
C PRO A 140 -10.47 9.26 -3.57
N PHE A 141 -9.17 8.95 -3.51
CA PHE A 141 -8.49 8.26 -4.60
C PHE A 141 -9.10 6.87 -4.91
N SER A 142 -9.83 6.26 -3.99
CA SER A 142 -10.62 5.05 -4.22
C SER A 142 -11.71 5.22 -5.29
N ALA A 143 -12.28 6.42 -5.46
CA ALA A 143 -13.25 6.70 -6.52
C ALA A 143 -12.62 6.59 -7.92
N ILE A 144 -11.34 6.96 -8.04
CA ILE A 144 -10.56 6.79 -9.29
C ILE A 144 -10.11 5.34 -9.44
N SER A 145 -9.38 4.84 -8.45
CA SER A 145 -8.74 3.52 -8.53
C SER A 145 -9.73 2.36 -8.59
N GLY A 146 -10.95 2.51 -8.04
CA GLY A 146 -12.01 1.52 -8.17
C GLY A 146 -12.49 1.33 -9.61
N LYS A 147 -12.45 2.39 -10.42
CA LYS A 147 -12.76 2.36 -11.85
C LYS A 147 -11.61 1.89 -12.72
N LEU A 148 -10.39 2.11 -12.24
CA LEU A 148 -9.15 1.67 -12.86
C LEU A 148 -8.68 0.31 -12.32
N GLY A 149 -9.58 -0.51 -11.78
CA GLY A 149 -9.24 -1.84 -11.28
C GLY A 149 -8.72 -2.76 -12.39
N HIS A 150 -7.66 -3.53 -12.09
CA HIS A 150 -7.09 -4.55 -12.97
C HIS A 150 -6.62 -4.07 -14.36
N ILE A 151 -6.17 -2.82 -14.45
CA ILE A 151 -5.57 -2.28 -15.69
C ILE A 151 -4.09 -2.61 -15.85
N GLU A 152 -3.46 -3.15 -14.79
CA GLU A 152 -2.12 -3.73 -14.80
C GLU A 152 -1.07 -2.81 -15.46
N PHE A 153 -0.51 -3.22 -16.60
CA PHE A 153 0.53 -2.48 -17.33
C PHE A 153 0.05 -1.13 -17.89
N SER A 154 -1.26 -0.92 -18.03
CA SER A 154 -1.83 0.35 -18.52
C SER A 154 -2.03 1.38 -17.41
N ALA A 155 -1.69 1.06 -16.15
CA ALA A 155 -1.91 1.94 -15.00
C ALA A 155 -1.35 3.35 -15.19
N LYS A 156 -0.09 3.44 -15.64
CA LYS A 156 0.58 4.70 -15.94
C LYS A 156 -0.20 5.53 -16.95
N ASP A 157 -0.39 5.00 -18.15
CA ASP A 157 -1.02 5.71 -19.27
C ASP A 157 -2.46 6.15 -18.96
N CYS A 158 -3.22 5.30 -18.27
CA CYS A 158 -4.58 5.61 -17.85
C CYS A 158 -4.61 6.76 -16.84
N LEU A 159 -3.74 6.73 -15.83
CA LEU A 159 -3.64 7.78 -14.82
C LEU A 159 -3.16 9.10 -15.43
N GLU A 160 -2.15 9.09 -16.30
CA GLU A 160 -1.66 10.29 -16.98
C GLU A 160 -2.76 10.97 -17.80
N LYS A 161 -3.49 10.19 -18.59
CA LYS A 161 -4.63 10.71 -19.38
C LYS A 161 -5.72 11.28 -18.47
N LEU A 162 -6.05 10.57 -17.39
CA LEU A 162 -7.07 11.00 -16.44
C LEU A 162 -6.68 12.30 -15.75
N PHE A 163 -5.49 12.39 -15.16
CA PHE A 163 -5.07 13.60 -14.45
C PHE A 163 -4.94 14.79 -15.37
N LYS A 164 -4.48 14.60 -16.62
CA LYS A 164 -4.49 15.67 -17.62
C LYS A 164 -5.90 16.20 -17.89
N ILE A 165 -6.89 15.32 -18.04
CA ILE A 165 -8.29 15.73 -18.24
C ILE A 165 -8.81 16.49 -17.01
N LEU A 166 -8.53 15.98 -15.81
CA LEU A 166 -8.97 16.60 -14.55
C LEU A 166 -8.33 17.97 -14.36
N GLU A 167 -7.04 18.15 -14.66
CA GLU A 167 -6.37 19.44 -14.50
C GLU A 167 -6.92 20.48 -15.49
N ILE A 168 -7.09 20.12 -16.77
CA ILE A 168 -7.75 20.98 -17.77
C ILE A 168 -9.15 21.40 -17.28
N LYS A 169 -9.89 20.46 -16.69
CA LYS A 169 -11.25 20.74 -16.21
C LYS A 169 -11.25 21.66 -15.00
N ARG A 170 -10.37 21.41 -14.03
CA ARG A 170 -10.16 22.25 -12.85
C ARG A 170 -9.83 23.70 -13.25
N GLU A 171 -8.93 23.89 -14.22
CA GLU A 171 -8.55 25.22 -14.71
C GLU A 171 -9.69 25.91 -15.48
N SER A 172 -10.49 25.15 -16.23
CA SER A 172 -11.57 25.71 -17.06
C SER A 172 -12.83 26.11 -16.29
N GLN A 173 -13.06 25.55 -15.10
CA GLN A 173 -14.31 25.73 -14.37
C GLN A 173 -14.22 26.84 -13.32
N LYS A 174 -15.21 27.74 -13.36
CA LYS A 174 -15.26 28.91 -12.49
C LYS A 174 -15.73 28.60 -11.07
N ASN A 175 -16.32 27.42 -10.84
CA ASN A 175 -16.78 27.02 -9.51
C ASN A 175 -16.57 25.51 -9.27
N VAL A 176 -16.47 25.15 -7.99
CA VAL A 176 -16.24 23.78 -7.51
C VAL A 176 -17.39 22.82 -7.83
N LYS A 177 -18.64 23.31 -7.82
CA LYS A 177 -19.83 22.45 -8.05
C LYS A 177 -19.83 21.86 -9.45
N ASP A 178 -19.43 22.65 -10.45
CA ASP A 178 -19.33 22.21 -11.83
C ASP A 178 -18.24 21.14 -11.99
N PHE A 179 -17.14 21.25 -11.23
CA PHE A 179 -16.07 20.24 -11.22
C PHE A 179 -16.53 18.93 -10.61
N VAL A 180 -17.18 18.99 -9.45
CA VAL A 180 -17.73 17.78 -8.80
C VAL A 180 -18.79 17.13 -9.70
N SER A 181 -19.65 17.91 -10.35
CA SER A 181 -20.64 17.40 -11.31
C SER A 181 -19.99 16.71 -12.51
N TYR A 182 -18.94 17.34 -13.07
CA TYR A 182 -18.16 16.75 -14.15
C TYR A 182 -17.50 15.44 -13.72
N PHE A 183 -16.85 15.42 -12.54
CA PHE A 183 -16.19 14.23 -12.02
C PHE A 183 -17.18 13.06 -11.87
N LYS A 184 -18.38 13.30 -11.31
CA LYS A 184 -19.43 12.28 -11.20
C LYS A 184 -19.87 11.75 -12.56
N THR A 185 -19.96 12.62 -13.56
CA THR A 185 -20.29 12.20 -14.94
C THR A 185 -19.17 11.38 -15.57
N LEU A 186 -17.91 11.72 -15.28
CA LEU A 186 -16.74 10.99 -15.75
C LEU A 186 -16.68 9.60 -15.10
N GLU A 187 -16.94 9.51 -13.79
CA GLU A 187 -17.00 8.26 -13.03
C GLU A 187 -18.06 7.28 -13.57
N GLN A 188 -19.17 7.79 -14.12
CA GLN A 188 -20.21 6.96 -14.75
C GLN A 188 -19.83 6.40 -16.12
N LYS A 189 -18.82 6.96 -16.78
CA LYS A 189 -18.37 6.54 -18.12
C LYS A 189 -17.26 5.49 -18.09
N PHE A 190 -16.67 5.26 -16.92
CA PHE A 190 -15.75 4.17 -16.64
C PHE A 190 -16.49 2.96 -16.04
#